data_AF-A0A450U488-F1
#
_entry.id   AF-A0A450U488-F1
#
_cell.length_a   1.000
_cell.length_b   1.000
_cell.length_c   1.000
_cell.angle_alpha   90.00
_cell.angle_beta   90.00
_cell.angle_gamma   90.00
#
_symmetry.space_group_name_H-M   'P 1'
#
loop_
_entity.id
_entity.type
_entity.pdbx_description
1 polymer ?
#
loop_
_entity_poly.entity_id
_entity_poly.type
_entity_poly.pdbx_seq_one_letter_code
_entity_poly.pdbx_strand_id
1 'polypeptide(L)'
;MMSQFARDITKTARQEALREGMQQGIQQGMQQGMQQGVQQGMRQGMQRGRQEGEAGLLLRQLSRRFHPLPDEITQRIHTADPNTIETWADRILDAKSLDEVFWE
;
A
#
# COMPACT_ATOMS: atom_id res chain seq x y z
N MET A 1 38.38 34.73 -34.73
CA MET A 1 36.90 34.84 -34.70
C MET A 1 36.34 33.53 -35.23
N MET A 2 35.44 32.85 -34.50
CA MET A 2 34.87 31.57 -34.95
C MET A 2 34.11 31.73 -36.27
N SER A 3 34.25 30.78 -37.20
CA SER A 3 33.51 30.78 -38.46
C SER A 3 32.02 30.56 -38.22
N GLN A 4 31.17 31.07 -39.12
CA GLN A 4 29.73 30.88 -39.04
C GLN A 4 29.36 29.38 -39.00
N PHE A 5 30.07 28.58 -39.79
CA PHE A 5 29.97 27.12 -39.81
C PHE A 5 30.17 26.49 -38.41
N ALA A 6 31.20 26.91 -37.67
CA ALA A 6 31.46 26.38 -36.33
C ALA A 6 30.37 26.76 -35.31
N ARG A 7 29.75 27.93 -35.46
CA ARG A 7 28.63 28.37 -34.60
C ARG A 7 27.37 27.53 -34.85
N ASP A 8 27.08 27.23 -36.11
CA ASP A 8 25.89 26.46 -36.48
C ASP A 8 25.99 25.01 -35.99
N ILE A 9 27.16 24.37 -36.13
CA ILE A 9 27.41 23.03 -35.56
C ILE A 9 27.18 23.04 -34.04
N THR A 10 27.74 24.03 -33.34
CA THR A 10 27.62 24.12 -31.88
C THR A 10 26.16 24.29 -31.45
N LYS A 11 25.38 25.09 -32.20
CA LYS A 11 23.96 25.30 -31.93
C LYS A 11 23.14 24.03 -32.15
N THR A 12 23.38 23.32 -33.26
CA THR A 12 22.69 22.06 -33.58
C THR A 12 23.01 20.98 -32.55
N ALA A 13 24.30 20.77 -32.25
CA ALA A 13 24.73 19.79 -31.26
C ALA A 13 24.12 20.06 -29.87
N ARG A 14 24.04 21.34 -29.47
CA ARG A 14 23.38 21.72 -28.20
C ARG A 14 21.88 21.43 -28.21
N GLN A 15 21.19 21.68 -29.33
CA GLN A 15 19.76 21.39 -29.44
C GLN A 15 19.48 19.88 -29.42
N GLU A 16 20.30 19.09 -30.10
CA GLU A 16 20.22 17.62 -30.09
C GLU A 16 20.46 17.08 -28.69
N ALA A 17 21.55 17.48 -28.03
CA ALA A 17 21.85 17.07 -26.67
C ALA A 17 20.75 17.44 -25.66
N LEU A 18 20.14 18.63 -25.79
CA LEU A 18 19.00 19.03 -24.94
C LEU A 18 17.76 18.17 -25.21
N ARG A 19 17.47 17.85 -26.47
CA ARG A 19 16.34 16.98 -26.83
C ARG A 19 16.55 15.57 -26.32
N GLU A 20 17.73 15.00 -26.53
CA GLU A 20 18.10 13.68 -26.04
C GLU A 20 18.05 13.62 -24.51
N GLY A 21 18.66 14.60 -23.83
CA GLY A 21 18.63 14.68 -22.38
C GLY A 21 17.21 14.83 -21.83
N MET A 22 16.35 15.61 -22.48
CA MET A 22 14.94 15.74 -22.09
C MET A 22 14.17 14.43 -22.31
N GLN A 23 14.36 13.76 -23.46
CA GLN A 23 13.72 12.48 -23.75
C GLN A 23 14.16 11.40 -22.76
N GLN A 24 15.47 11.31 -22.48
CA GLN A 24 16.02 10.39 -21.49
C GLN A 24 15.49 10.70 -20.09
N GLY A 25 15.47 11.97 -19.68
CA GLY A 25 14.95 12.38 -18.39
C GLY A 25 13.47 12.04 -18.21
N ILE A 26 12.65 12.25 -19.25
CA ILE A 26 11.23 11.88 -19.25
C ILE A 26 11.07 10.36 -19.15
N GLN A 27 11.80 9.60 -19.96
CA GLN A 27 11.74 8.13 -19.95
C GLN A 27 12.14 7.56 -18.59
N GLN A 28 13.27 8.02 -18.03
CA GLN A 28 13.75 7.61 -16.72
C GLN A 28 12.75 7.99 -15.61
N GLY A 29 12.25 9.22 -15.63
CA GLY A 29 11.27 9.69 -14.66
C GLY A 29 9.97 8.89 -14.69
N MET A 30 9.45 8.59 -15.89
CA MET A 30 8.26 7.74 -16.04
C MET A 30 8.50 6.32 -15.54
N GLN A 31 9.64 5.72 -15.88
CA GLN A 31 9.98 4.36 -15.45
C GLN A 31 10.10 4.28 -13.92
N GLN A 32 10.81 5.24 -13.31
CA GLN A 32 10.96 5.30 -11.85
C GLN A 32 9.62 5.53 -11.16
N GLY A 33 8.83 6.49 -11.64
CA GLY A 33 7.51 6.79 -11.08
C GLY A 33 6.56 5.61 -11.16
N MET A 34 6.55 4.89 -12.29
CA MET A 34 5.74 3.69 -12.45
C MET A 34 6.18 2.57 -11.52
N GLN A 35 7.49 2.31 -11.41
CA GLN A 35 8.00 1.27 -10.50
C GLN A 35 7.66 1.58 -9.04
N GLN A 36 7.85 2.82 -8.61
CA GLN A 36 7.51 3.25 -7.25
C GLN A 36 6.02 3.15 -6.98
N GLY A 37 5.18 3.62 -7.91
CA GLY A 37 3.72 3.57 -7.80
C GLY A 37 3.20 2.14 -7.70
N VAL A 38 3.67 1.24 -8.55
CA VAL A 38 3.29 -0.19 -8.52
C VAL A 38 3.72 -0.85 -7.21
N GLN A 39 4.97 -0.62 -6.77
CA GLN A 39 5.46 -1.21 -5.53
C GLN A 39 4.70 -0.70 -4.30
N GLN A 40 4.42 0.60 -4.23
CA GLN A 40 3.66 1.18 -3.13
C GLN A 40 2.21 0.67 -3.13
N GLY A 41 1.55 0.69 -4.28
CA GLY A 41 0.17 0.21 -4.42
C GLY A 41 0.04 -1.26 -4.06
N MET A 42 0.98 -2.10 -4.49
CA MET A 42 0.99 -3.53 -4.16
C MET A 42 1.20 -3.76 -2.65
N ARG A 43 2.15 -3.06 -2.01
CA ARG A 43 2.36 -3.19 -0.56
C ARG A 43 1.14 -2.76 0.24
N GLN A 44 0.56 -1.60 -0.09
CA GLN A 44 -0.64 -1.10 0.58
C GLN A 44 -1.84 -2.03 0.37
N GLY A 45 -2.03 -2.52 -0.87
CA GLY A 45 -3.10 -3.45 -1.20
C GLY A 45 -2.97 -4.79 -0.47
N MET A 46 -1.76 -5.36 -0.40
CA MET A 46 -1.53 -6.61 0.33
C MET A 46 -1.75 -6.43 1.83
N GLN A 47 -1.26 -5.35 2.43
CA GLN A 47 -1.45 -5.08 3.86
C GLN A 47 -2.94 -4.90 4.19
N ARG A 48 -3.64 -4.09 3.40
CA ARG A 48 -5.09 -3.86 3.59
C ARG A 48 -5.89 -5.14 3.39
N GLY A 49 -5.60 -5.90 2.33
CA GLY A 49 -6.30 -7.15 2.05
C GLY A 49 -6.07 -8.21 3.13
N ARG A 50 -4.86 -8.26 3.72
CA ARG A 50 -4.57 -9.13 4.86
C ARG A 50 -5.40 -8.73 6.09
N GLN A 51 -5.38 -7.45 6.47
CA GLN A 51 -6.15 -6.93 7.61
C GLN A 51 -7.66 -7.15 7.44
N GLU A 52 -8.22 -6.82 6.27
CA GLU A 52 -9.64 -7.06 5.96
C GLU A 52 -9.99 -8.56 6.01
N GLY A 53 -9.09 -9.43 5.53
CA GLY A 53 -9.26 -10.87 5.59
C GLY A 53 -9.24 -11.44 7.01
N GLU A 54 -8.28 -11.02 7.84
CA GLU A 54 -8.17 -11.42 9.24
C GLU A 54 -9.38 -10.94 10.05
N ALA A 55 -9.77 -9.67 9.90
CA ALA A 55 -10.97 -9.10 10.52
C ALA A 55 -12.24 -9.88 10.11
N GLY A 56 -12.43 -10.13 8.82
CA GLY A 56 -13.58 -10.88 8.31
C GLY A 56 -13.63 -12.31 8.83
N LEU A 57 -12.49 -12.98 8.94
CA LEU A 57 -12.39 -14.31 9.54
C LEU A 57 -12.78 -14.27 11.02
N LEU A 58 -12.21 -13.36 11.80
CA LEU A 58 -12.48 -13.22 13.23
C LEU A 58 -13.97 -12.93 13.48
N LEU A 59 -14.57 -12.00 12.74
CA LEU A 59 -15.99 -11.68 12.82
C LEU A 59 -16.87 -12.91 12.58
N ARG A 60 -16.52 -13.72 11.57
CA ARG A 60 -17.24 -14.96 11.26
C ARG A 60 -17.14 -15.97 12.39
N GLN A 61 -15.99 -16.12 13.03
CA GLN A 61 -15.81 -17.04 14.15
C GLN A 61 -16.58 -16.56 15.39
N LEU A 62 -16.47 -15.27 15.72
CA LEU A 62 -17.16 -14.65 16.85
C LEU A 62 -18.68 -14.73 16.69
N SER A 63 -19.20 -14.41 15.50
CA SER A 63 -20.65 -14.50 15.22
C SER A 63 -21.19 -15.93 15.33
N ARG A 64 -20.36 -16.94 15.01
CA ARG A 64 -20.74 -18.35 15.18
C ARG A 64 -20.76 -18.79 16.64
N ARG A 65 -19.85 -18.27 17.47
CA ARG A 65 -19.70 -18.70 18.86
C ARG A 65 -20.60 -17.92 19.82
N PHE A 66 -20.74 -16.63 19.60
CA PHE A 66 -21.39 -15.69 20.52
C PHE A 66 -22.68 -15.09 19.97
N HIS A 67 -23.17 -15.57 18.82
CA HIS A 67 -24.32 -15.04 18.09
C HIS A 67 -24.01 -13.64 17.49
N PRO A 68 -24.94 -12.98 16.77
CA PRO A 68 -24.65 -11.72 16.10
C PRO A 68 -24.02 -10.69 17.03
N LEU A 69 -22.91 -10.13 16.58
CA LEU A 69 -22.13 -9.16 17.34
C LEU A 69 -22.78 -7.77 17.24
N PRO A 70 -22.69 -6.96 18.31
CA PRO A 70 -23.03 -5.55 18.22
C PRO A 70 -22.19 -4.84 17.16
N ASP A 71 -22.76 -3.81 16.51
CA ASP A 71 -22.08 -3.03 15.47
C ASP A 71 -20.76 -2.41 15.97
N GLU A 72 -20.72 -2.01 17.24
CA GLU A 72 -19.52 -1.47 17.89
C GLU A 72 -18.35 -2.45 17.85
N ILE A 73 -18.58 -3.73 18.16
CA ILE A 73 -17.56 -4.77 18.09
C ILE A 73 -17.09 -4.98 16.65
N THR A 74 -18.04 -4.95 15.71
CA THR A 74 -17.72 -5.09 14.29
C THR A 74 -16.81 -3.95 13.81
N GLN A 75 -17.13 -2.70 14.18
CA GLN A 75 -16.30 -1.53 13.86
C GLN A 75 -14.93 -1.58 14.54
N ARG A 76 -14.87 -2.00 15.82
CA ARG A 76 -13.61 -2.17 16.55
C ARG A 76 -12.68 -3.17 15.84
N ILE A 77 -13.23 -4.28 15.36
CA ILE A 77 -12.43 -5.30 14.64
C ILE A 77 -11.93 -4.79 13.28
N HIS A 78 -12.75 -4.07 12.52
CA HIS A 78 -12.33 -3.53 11.22
C HIS A 78 -11.23 -2.46 11.31
N THR A 79 -11.15 -1.75 12.44
CA THR A 79 -10.18 -0.66 12.65
C THR A 79 -8.95 -1.08 13.46
N ALA A 80 -8.98 -2.26 14.08
CA ALA A 80 -7.86 -2.82 14.81
C ALA A 80 -6.68 -3.15 13.88
N ASP A 81 -5.47 -3.03 14.40
CA ASP A 81 -4.27 -3.48 13.70
C ASP A 81 -4.19 -5.03 13.67
N PRO A 82 -3.44 -5.61 12.71
CA PRO A 82 -3.33 -7.05 12.56
C PRO A 82 -2.90 -7.81 13.83
N ASN A 83 -1.95 -7.29 14.61
CA ASN A 83 -1.46 -8.00 15.80
C ASN A 83 -2.53 -8.09 16.89
N THR A 84 -3.33 -7.03 17.02
CA THR A 84 -4.49 -7.02 17.91
C THR A 84 -5.54 -8.03 17.47
N ILE A 85 -5.81 -8.13 16.16
CA ILE A 85 -6.73 -9.12 15.59
C ILE A 85 -6.22 -10.54 15.84
N GLU A 86 -4.94 -10.81 15.62
CA GLU A 86 -4.29 -12.10 15.91
C GLU A 86 -4.44 -12.47 17.39
N THR A 87 -4.21 -11.53 18.30
CA THR A 87 -4.39 -11.74 19.76
C THR A 87 -5.82 -12.14 20.11
N TRP A 88 -6.82 -11.46 19.54
CA TRP A 88 -8.23 -11.83 19.73
C TRP A 88 -8.56 -13.18 19.09
N ALA A 89 -7.95 -13.51 17.96
CA ALA A 89 -8.12 -14.79 17.28
C ALA A 89 -7.54 -15.96 18.09
N ASP A 90 -6.45 -15.76 18.84
CA ASP A 90 -5.94 -16.78 19.76
C ASP A 90 -6.88 -16.95 20.97
N ARG A 91 -7.33 -15.83 21.55
CA ARG A 91 -8.22 -15.86 22.72
C ARG A 91 -9.58 -16.47 22.43
N ILE A 92 -10.07 -16.37 21.19
CA ILE A 92 -11.34 -16.99 20.79
C ILE A 92 -11.34 -18.52 20.95
N LEU A 93 -10.19 -19.16 21.14
CA LEU A 93 -10.14 -20.61 21.33
C LEU A 93 -10.62 -21.01 22.72
N ASP A 94 -10.33 -20.18 23.73
CA ASP A 94 -10.57 -20.51 25.15
C ASP A 94 -11.65 -19.62 25.80
N ALA A 95 -11.82 -18.38 25.34
CA ALA A 95 -12.67 -17.37 25.98
C ALA A 95 -14.14 -17.80 26.10
N LYS A 96 -14.80 -17.59 27.23
CA LYS A 96 -16.21 -17.97 27.43
C LYS A 96 -17.20 -16.86 27.09
N SER A 97 -16.72 -15.65 26.86
CA SER A 97 -17.51 -14.47 26.52
C SER A 97 -16.75 -13.54 25.58
N LEU A 98 -17.45 -12.55 25.01
CA LEU A 98 -16.81 -11.48 24.22
C LEU A 98 -15.83 -10.66 25.07
N ASP A 99 -16.16 -10.39 26.34
CA ASP A 99 -15.28 -9.65 27.25
C ASP A 99 -13.93 -10.36 27.44
N GLU A 100 -13.94 -11.69 27.57
CA GLU A 100 -12.71 -12.50 27.66
C GLU A 100 -11.91 -12.57 26.34
N VAL A 101 -12.50 -12.20 25.21
CA VAL A 101 -11.75 -12.05 23.94
C VAL A 101 -11.06 -10.68 23.92
N PHE A 102 -11.80 -9.64 24.28
CA PHE A 102 -11.42 -8.25 24.04
C PHE A 102 -10.76 -7.52 25.22
N TRP A 103 -10.50 -8.21 26.33
CA TRP A 103 -9.79 -7.64 27.47
C TRP A 103 -8.39 -7.16 27.08
N GLU A 104 -7.87 -6.15 27.77
CA GLU A 104 -6.50 -5.62 27.58
C GLU A 104 -5.68 -5.84 28.84
#